data_AF-A0A940PQ06-F1
#
_entry.id   AF-A0A940PQ06-F1
#
_cell.length_a   1.000
_cell.length_b   1.000
_cell.length_c   1.000
_cell.angle_alpha   90.00
_cell.angle_beta   90.00
_cell.angle_gamma   90.00
#
_symmetry.space_group_name_H-M   'P 1'
#
loop_
_entity.id
_entity.type
_entity.pdbx_description
1 polymer ?
#
loop_
_entity_poly.entity_id
_entity_poly.type
_entity_poly.pdbx_seq_one_letter_code
_entity_poly.pdbx_strand_id
1 'polypeptide(L)'
;MPKEFIVAIELGSSKITGIAGKKNLDGSTSILAVVEEDATSCIRKGVIYNIDKTVLALSVIVKRLEKQLKNKISQVYVGVGGQSIRSVRNVIVKDLEEDTKVSKDMIDELMDANRSMTYPEQEILDAVTQEYKVDTQYQIDPVGIQCRRLEGNFLNILWRKTFYRNLNKCFENANIPIAEMYLAPLAMADAVLTEAEKRSGCMLVDLGADTTTVSIYYKNILRHLAVIPLGSENITKDLETLAIEHEEAEELKIKHASAYTDDADIDPTNMMKVNSEREISTRDFIEMVEGRMWEIIDNVKYQIPNDYIDKINGGIIVTGGGSNIRNIEKAFRKYTNIDKVRVASFVLPVINANQHEITARDGKMNTILGLIIKGDMNCSGGELNTDLFEGSEEKEPTFEGVPHSQQGTGKVQTEAEKQQAEEEARRKREEEERQKEEEERKLREEEIRQRKENSPLHKLLRAITNFGKKMIEEEE
;
A
#
# COMPACT_ATOMS: atom_id res chain seq x y z
N MET A 1 -7.03 24.57 24.15
CA MET A 1 -6.17 23.40 23.84
C MET A 1 -5.92 23.43 22.35
N PRO A 2 -4.69 23.14 21.87
CA PRO A 2 -4.47 22.98 20.43
C PRO A 2 -5.44 21.93 19.90
N LYS A 3 -6.06 22.19 18.75
CA LYS A 3 -6.87 21.18 18.09
C LYS A 3 -5.93 20.07 17.63
N GLU A 4 -6.28 18.84 17.94
CA GLU A 4 -5.57 17.66 17.46
C GLU A 4 -6.54 16.86 16.62
N PHE A 5 -6.20 16.74 15.34
CA PHE A 5 -6.96 15.94 14.40
C PHE A 5 -6.04 15.42 13.31
N ILE A 6 -6.47 14.33 12.71
CA ILE A 6 -5.84 13.62 11.61
C ILE A 6 -6.70 13.86 10.39
N VAL A 7 -6.08 14.08 9.23
CA VAL A 7 -6.76 14.21 7.95
C VAL A 7 -6.27 13.13 7.01
N ALA A 8 -7.19 12.41 6.38
CA ALA A 8 -6.87 11.47 5.30
C ALA A 8 -7.66 11.82 4.04
N ILE A 9 -7.07 11.57 2.87
CA ILE A 9 -7.67 11.74 1.55
C ILE A 9 -7.55 10.43 0.77
N GLU A 10 -8.67 9.94 0.25
CA GLU A 10 -8.75 8.80 -0.65
C GLU A 10 -9.12 9.27 -2.07
N LEU A 11 -8.34 8.81 -3.04
CA LEU A 11 -8.51 9.10 -4.46
C LEU A 11 -9.28 7.95 -5.15
N GLY A 12 -10.61 7.96 -5.04
CA GLY A 12 -11.50 7.02 -5.71
C GLY A 12 -11.82 7.44 -7.16
N SER A 13 -12.29 6.50 -7.99
CA SER A 13 -12.68 6.81 -9.38
C SER A 13 -14.04 7.47 -9.50
N SER A 14 -14.97 7.15 -8.60
CA SER A 14 -16.27 7.82 -8.52
C SER A 14 -16.18 9.13 -7.75
N LYS A 15 -15.40 9.15 -6.66
CA LYS A 15 -15.26 10.32 -5.78
C LYS A 15 -13.90 10.40 -5.11
N ILE A 16 -13.46 11.62 -4.82
CA ILE A 16 -12.37 11.89 -3.88
C ILE A 16 -13.01 12.16 -2.53
N THR A 17 -12.55 11.46 -1.49
CA THR A 17 -13.09 11.59 -0.14
C THR A 17 -12.02 12.09 0.81
N GLY A 18 -12.29 13.22 1.48
CA GLY A 18 -11.48 13.73 2.58
C GLY A 18 -12.19 13.51 3.92
N ILE A 19 -11.48 12.97 4.90
CA ILE A 19 -11.98 12.77 6.26
C ILE A 19 -11.07 13.47 7.26
N ALA A 20 -11.66 14.01 8.31
CA ALA A 20 -10.92 14.49 9.47
C ALA A 20 -11.49 13.87 10.75
N GLY A 21 -10.62 13.48 11.67
CA GLY A 21 -11.01 12.80 12.90
C GLY A 21 -9.95 12.89 13.99
N LYS A 22 -10.31 12.44 15.19
CA LYS A 22 -9.46 12.47 16.38
C LYS A 22 -9.39 11.07 17.00
N LYS A 23 -8.18 10.60 17.28
CA LYS A 23 -7.96 9.40 18.08
C LYS A 23 -8.20 9.72 19.55
N ASN A 24 -9.02 8.90 20.21
CA ASN A 24 -9.33 8.99 21.62
C ASN A 24 -8.37 8.10 22.43
N LEU A 25 -8.26 8.38 23.73
CA LEU A 25 -7.39 7.62 24.65
C LEU A 25 -7.82 6.16 24.82
N ASP A 26 -9.08 5.84 24.54
CA ASP A 26 -9.64 4.48 24.58
C ASP A 26 -9.38 3.67 23.29
N GLY A 27 -8.67 4.25 22.33
CA GLY A 27 -8.38 3.64 21.02
C GLY A 27 -9.49 3.81 19.97
N SER A 28 -10.62 4.42 20.31
CA SER A 28 -11.66 4.77 19.34
C SER A 28 -11.27 5.99 18.49
N THR A 29 -11.86 6.13 17.30
CA THR A 29 -11.65 7.31 16.44
C THR A 29 -12.95 8.08 16.27
N SER A 30 -12.96 9.36 16.66
CA SER A 30 -14.09 10.27 16.48
C SER A 30 -13.97 11.02 15.16
N ILE A 31 -14.99 10.93 14.29
CA ILE A 31 -15.01 11.66 13.01
C ILE A 31 -15.55 13.06 13.21
N LEU A 32 -14.75 14.05 12.81
CA LEU A 32 -15.05 15.46 12.96
C LEU A 32 -15.71 16.02 11.69
N ALA A 33 -15.20 15.66 10.52
CA ALA A 33 -15.67 16.15 9.23
C ALA A 33 -15.45 15.12 8.12
N VAL A 34 -16.33 15.13 7.13
CA VAL A 34 -16.23 14.34 5.89
C VAL A 34 -16.61 15.26 4.73
N VAL A 35 -15.87 15.17 3.64
CA VAL A 35 -16.13 15.89 2.39
C VAL A 35 -15.91 14.96 1.22
N GLU A 36 -16.83 14.97 0.27
CA GLU A 36 -16.74 14.25 -0.99
C GLU A 36 -16.79 15.24 -2.16
N GLU A 37 -16.01 14.94 -3.19
CA GLU A 37 -16.06 15.61 -4.50
C GLU A 37 -16.10 14.56 -5.61
N ASP A 38 -16.85 14.84 -6.68
CA ASP A 38 -16.88 13.98 -7.86
C ASP A 38 -15.49 13.82 -8.48
N ALA A 39 -15.13 12.58 -8.82
CA ALA A 39 -13.83 12.24 -9.40
C ALA A 39 -13.92 11.75 -10.85
N THR A 40 -15.13 11.52 -11.38
CA THR A 40 -15.34 10.88 -12.69
C THR A 40 -14.65 11.63 -13.82
N SER A 41 -14.46 12.94 -13.65
CA SER A 41 -13.82 13.81 -14.64
C SER A 41 -12.29 13.94 -14.51
N CYS A 42 -11.66 13.28 -13.52
CA CYS A 42 -10.22 13.41 -13.25
C CYS A 42 -9.49 12.12 -12.84
N ILE A 43 -10.19 11.13 -12.31
CA ILE A 43 -9.65 9.83 -11.91
C ILE A 43 -10.39 8.73 -12.67
N ARG A 44 -9.62 7.77 -13.21
CA ARG A 44 -10.18 6.60 -13.90
C ARG A 44 -9.39 5.38 -13.50
N LYS A 45 -10.08 4.30 -13.12
CA LYS A 45 -9.46 3.05 -12.63
C LYS A 45 -8.46 3.27 -11.50
N GLY A 46 -8.76 4.22 -10.62
CA GLY A 46 -7.95 4.64 -9.47
C GLY A 46 -6.66 5.37 -9.84
N VAL A 47 -6.57 5.89 -11.07
CA VAL A 47 -5.41 6.61 -11.57
C VAL A 47 -5.81 8.01 -12.03
N ILE A 48 -5.03 9.01 -11.63
CA ILE A 48 -5.20 10.39 -12.07
C ILE A 48 -4.86 10.51 -13.56
N TYR A 49 -5.85 10.88 -14.37
CA TYR A 49 -5.67 11.14 -15.80
C TYR A 49 -5.79 12.63 -16.14
N ASN A 50 -6.43 13.44 -15.29
CA ASN A 50 -6.47 14.90 -15.43
C ASN A 50 -5.93 15.58 -14.15
N ILE A 51 -4.72 16.12 -14.25
CA ILE A 51 -4.01 16.75 -13.12
C ILE A 51 -4.76 18.01 -12.64
N ASP A 52 -5.09 18.92 -13.55
CA ASP A 52 -5.68 20.23 -13.18
C ASP A 52 -7.03 20.07 -12.45
N LYS A 53 -7.88 19.18 -12.95
CA LYS A 53 -9.16 18.87 -12.29
C LYS A 53 -8.97 18.19 -10.94
N THR A 54 -7.95 17.35 -10.80
CA THR A 54 -7.62 16.73 -9.51
C THR A 54 -7.15 17.78 -8.50
N VAL A 55 -6.28 18.72 -8.91
CA VAL A 55 -5.81 19.84 -8.08
C VAL A 55 -6.98 20.69 -7.60
N LEU A 56 -7.95 20.99 -8.48
CA LEU A 56 -9.17 21.72 -8.11
C LEU A 56 -9.99 20.94 -7.08
N ALA A 57 -10.27 19.65 -7.32
CA ALA A 57 -11.04 18.83 -6.40
C ALA A 57 -10.36 18.71 -5.02
N LEU A 58 -9.04 18.48 -4.98
CA LEU A 58 -8.26 18.45 -3.73
C LEU A 58 -8.34 19.78 -2.97
N SER A 59 -8.22 20.90 -3.68
CA SER A 59 -8.32 22.23 -3.10
C SER A 59 -9.70 22.49 -2.49
N VAL A 60 -10.77 22.02 -3.15
CA VAL A 60 -12.14 22.12 -2.63
C VAL A 60 -12.32 21.27 -1.38
N ILE A 61 -11.83 20.02 -1.38
CA ILE A 61 -11.88 19.13 -0.20
C ILE A 61 -11.21 19.77 1.00
N VAL A 62 -9.95 20.21 0.85
CA VAL A 62 -9.19 20.81 1.96
C VAL A 62 -9.88 22.07 2.46
N LYS A 63 -10.32 22.97 1.58
CA LYS A 63 -11.05 24.20 1.99
C LYS A 63 -12.34 23.89 2.74
N ARG A 64 -13.11 22.89 2.30
CA ARG A 64 -14.36 22.47 2.96
C ARG A 64 -14.09 21.82 4.32
N LEU A 65 -13.06 20.98 4.43
CA LEU A 65 -12.63 20.39 5.71
C LEU A 65 -12.15 21.47 6.68
N GLU A 66 -11.25 22.35 6.24
CA GLU A 66 -10.76 23.50 7.00
C GLU A 66 -11.92 24.31 7.59
N LYS A 67 -12.91 24.65 6.75
CA LYS A 67 -14.11 25.40 7.18
C LYS A 67 -14.92 24.67 8.24
N GLN A 68 -15.13 23.35 8.10
CA GLN A 68 -15.87 22.56 9.10
C GLN A 68 -15.09 22.44 10.43
N LEU A 69 -13.76 22.26 10.34
CA LEU A 69 -12.87 22.14 11.50
C LEU A 69 -12.59 23.48 12.18
N LYS A 70 -12.81 24.59 11.48
CA LYS A 70 -12.40 25.96 11.86
C LYS A 70 -10.90 25.99 12.19
N ASN A 71 -10.10 25.33 11.38
CA ASN A 71 -8.65 25.22 11.56
C ASN A 71 -7.96 24.90 10.24
N LYS A 72 -6.74 25.42 10.03
CA LYS A 72 -5.92 25.06 8.87
C LYS A 72 -5.49 23.59 8.93
N ILE A 73 -5.25 23.01 7.76
CA ILE A 73 -4.71 21.66 7.61
C ILE A 73 -3.24 21.80 7.22
N SER A 74 -2.33 21.31 8.06
CA SER A 74 -0.88 21.40 7.81
C SER A 74 -0.37 20.30 6.88
N GLN A 75 -0.96 19.12 6.96
CA GLN A 75 -0.56 17.94 6.19
C GLN A 75 -1.69 16.91 6.15
N VAL A 76 -1.64 15.97 5.20
CA VAL A 76 -2.66 14.92 5.05
C VAL A 76 -2.05 13.55 4.82
N TYR A 77 -2.75 12.51 5.26
CA TYR A 77 -2.52 11.13 4.83
C TYR A 77 -3.18 10.88 3.47
N VAL A 78 -2.53 10.13 2.60
CA VAL A 78 -3.07 9.82 1.27
C VAL A 78 -3.17 8.32 1.05
N GLY A 79 -4.37 7.86 0.68
CA GLY A 79 -4.59 6.49 0.24
C GLY A 79 -4.24 6.32 -1.22
N VAL A 80 -3.29 5.43 -1.52
CA VAL A 80 -2.89 5.10 -2.88
C VAL A 80 -3.42 3.74 -3.30
N GLY A 81 -4.07 3.71 -4.45
CA GLY A 81 -4.79 2.56 -5.00
C GLY A 81 -4.70 2.49 -6.53
N GLY A 82 -5.63 1.75 -7.14
CA GLY A 82 -5.86 1.77 -8.58
C GLY A 82 -5.11 0.73 -9.40
N GLN A 83 -5.46 0.66 -10.68
CA GLN A 83 -5.14 -0.43 -11.63
C GLN A 83 -3.66 -0.82 -11.71
N SER A 84 -2.76 0.08 -11.31
CA SER A 84 -1.34 -0.15 -11.47
C SER A 84 -0.66 -0.87 -10.32
N ILE A 85 -1.36 -1.11 -9.21
CA ILE A 85 -0.83 -1.84 -8.07
C ILE A 85 -0.94 -3.34 -8.33
N ARG A 86 0.19 -4.04 -8.25
CA ARG A 86 0.24 -5.50 -8.29
C ARG A 86 1.41 -6.04 -7.49
N SER A 87 1.25 -7.22 -6.93
CA SER A 87 2.36 -7.93 -6.30
C SER A 87 3.13 -8.80 -7.29
N VAL A 88 4.45 -8.85 -7.16
CA VAL A 88 5.34 -9.76 -7.86
C VAL A 88 6.20 -10.47 -6.82
N ARG A 89 6.23 -11.81 -6.89
CA ARG A 89 7.12 -12.60 -6.02
C ARG A 89 8.57 -12.44 -6.51
N ASN A 90 9.49 -12.31 -5.57
CA ASN A 90 10.91 -12.28 -5.84
C ASN A 90 11.65 -13.13 -4.82
N VAL A 91 12.68 -13.85 -5.27
CA VAL A 91 13.50 -14.71 -4.42
C VAL A 91 14.94 -14.27 -4.58
N ILE A 92 15.59 -13.92 -3.48
CA ILE A 92 17.03 -13.63 -3.43
C ILE A 92 17.71 -14.81 -2.74
N VAL A 93 18.79 -15.32 -3.32
CA VAL A 93 19.53 -16.47 -2.81
C VAL A 93 20.95 -16.03 -2.46
N LYS A 94 21.44 -16.46 -1.30
CA LYS A 94 22.81 -16.30 -0.85
C LYS A 94 23.39 -17.65 -0.47
N ASP A 95 24.47 -18.03 -1.14
CA ASP A 95 25.27 -19.20 -0.78
C ASP A 95 26.29 -18.80 0.29
N LEU A 96 26.41 -19.63 1.33
CA LEU A 96 27.23 -19.41 2.52
C LEU A 96 28.23 -20.54 2.69
N GLU A 97 29.29 -20.28 3.47
CA GLU A 97 30.24 -21.32 3.86
C GLU A 97 29.58 -22.36 4.78
N GLU A 98 30.21 -23.53 4.90
CA GLU A 98 29.70 -24.61 5.76
C GLU A 98 29.61 -24.15 7.22
N ASP A 99 28.56 -24.60 7.91
CA ASP A 99 28.24 -24.23 9.30
C ASP A 99 28.07 -22.72 9.58
N THR A 100 27.92 -21.89 8.54
CA THR A 100 27.67 -20.45 8.69
C THR A 100 26.34 -20.22 9.38
N LYS A 101 26.39 -19.48 10.49
CA LYS A 101 25.22 -19.03 11.23
C LYS A 101 24.65 -17.78 10.58
N VAL A 102 23.35 -17.80 10.25
CA VAL A 102 22.65 -16.64 9.69
C VAL A 102 22.70 -15.48 10.68
N SER A 103 23.28 -14.35 10.26
CA SER A 103 23.28 -13.10 11.03
C SER A 103 22.13 -12.19 10.60
N LYS A 104 21.84 -11.16 11.41
CA LYS A 104 20.87 -10.13 11.04
C LYS A 104 21.32 -9.36 9.80
N ASP A 105 22.61 -9.05 9.69
CA ASP A 105 23.18 -8.33 8.54
C ASP A 105 22.95 -9.09 7.22
N MET A 106 23.04 -10.44 7.24
CA MET A 106 22.71 -11.25 6.06
C MET A 106 21.25 -11.13 5.63
N ILE A 107 20.33 -10.93 6.59
CA ILE A 107 18.91 -10.73 6.32
C ILE A 107 18.66 -9.34 5.75
N ASP A 108 19.31 -8.32 6.32
CA ASP A 108 19.23 -6.95 5.84
C ASP A 108 19.80 -6.87 4.40
N GLU A 109 20.92 -7.54 4.11
CA GLU A 109 21.47 -7.64 2.74
C GLU A 109 20.50 -8.27 1.73
N LEU A 110 19.79 -9.35 2.11
CA LEU A 110 18.78 -9.97 1.22
C LEU A 110 17.62 -9.01 0.93
N MET A 111 17.20 -8.25 1.94
CA MET A 111 16.15 -7.24 1.82
C MET A 111 16.61 -6.08 0.91
N ASP A 112 17.83 -5.59 1.09
CA ASP A 112 18.40 -4.51 0.29
C ASP A 112 18.61 -4.93 -1.17
N ALA A 113 19.07 -6.15 -1.40
CA ALA A 113 19.16 -6.75 -2.73
C ALA A 113 17.78 -6.82 -3.39
N ASN A 114 16.75 -7.24 -2.66
CA ASN A 114 15.38 -7.28 -3.16
C ASN A 114 14.82 -5.88 -3.48
N ARG A 115 15.05 -4.89 -2.61
CA ARG A 115 14.61 -3.50 -2.82
C ARG A 115 15.33 -2.80 -3.97
N SER A 116 16.55 -3.24 -4.28
CA SER A 116 17.34 -2.75 -5.40
C SER A 116 16.94 -3.35 -6.75
N MET A 117 15.99 -4.30 -6.78
CA MET A 117 15.50 -4.90 -8.01
C MET A 117 14.82 -3.85 -8.90
N THR A 118 15.12 -3.89 -10.19
CA THR A 118 14.53 -2.98 -11.17
C THR A 118 13.43 -3.68 -11.96
N TYR A 119 12.34 -2.94 -12.20
CA TYR A 119 11.21 -3.39 -13.00
C TYR A 119 10.95 -2.35 -14.11
N PRO A 120 10.85 -2.75 -15.38
CA PRO A 120 10.60 -1.79 -16.47
C PRO A 120 9.31 -0.99 -16.23
N GLU A 121 9.38 0.34 -16.32
CA GLU A 121 8.27 1.28 -16.09
C GLU A 121 7.60 1.21 -14.69
N GLN A 122 8.14 0.41 -13.76
CA GLN A 122 7.58 0.20 -12.42
C GLN A 122 8.60 0.42 -11.31
N GLU A 123 8.11 0.70 -10.11
CA GLU A 123 8.87 0.83 -8.86
C GLU A 123 8.27 -0.04 -7.78
N ILE A 124 9.13 -0.48 -6.85
CA ILE A 124 8.72 -1.17 -5.63
C ILE A 124 8.21 -0.11 -4.66
N LEU A 125 6.94 -0.19 -4.27
CA LEU A 125 6.35 0.65 -3.24
C LEU A 125 6.55 0.09 -1.84
N ASP A 126 6.42 -1.23 -1.72
CA ASP A 126 6.59 -1.96 -0.48
C ASP A 126 7.07 -3.38 -0.82
N ALA A 127 7.75 -4.02 0.11
CA ALA A 127 8.26 -5.37 0.00
C ALA A 127 7.85 -6.16 1.24
N VAL A 128 6.91 -7.11 1.05
CA VAL A 128 6.43 -7.97 2.13
C VAL A 128 7.31 -9.22 2.20
N THR A 129 8.10 -9.35 3.26
CA THR A 129 8.81 -10.60 3.59
C THR A 129 7.82 -11.74 3.76
N GLN A 130 8.04 -12.83 3.04
CA GLN A 130 7.23 -14.04 3.13
C GLN A 130 7.84 -14.96 4.20
N GLU A 131 8.75 -15.82 3.78
CA GLU A 131 9.43 -16.80 4.62
C GLU A 131 10.88 -16.89 4.12
N TYR A 132 11.82 -17.17 5.00
CA TYR A 132 13.19 -17.49 4.62
C TYR A 132 13.30 -18.99 4.44
N LYS A 133 14.04 -19.43 3.42
CA LYS A 133 14.37 -20.84 3.25
C LYS A 133 15.82 -21.05 3.67
N VAL A 134 15.99 -21.83 4.72
CA VAL A 134 17.27 -22.19 5.33
C VAL A 134 17.56 -23.62 4.89
N ASP A 135 18.41 -23.77 3.89
CA ASP A 135 18.62 -24.98 3.10
C ASP A 135 17.31 -25.55 2.51
N THR A 136 16.64 -26.45 3.23
CA THR A 136 15.38 -27.09 2.81
C THR A 136 14.17 -26.71 3.66
N GLN A 137 14.38 -25.98 4.76
CA GLN A 137 13.32 -25.67 5.73
C GLN A 137 12.90 -24.21 5.64
N TYR A 138 11.60 -23.94 5.74
CA TYR A 138 11.07 -22.58 5.81
C TYR A 138 11.03 -22.08 7.25
N GLN A 139 11.49 -20.85 7.46
CA GLN A 139 11.57 -20.18 8.76
C GLN A 139 11.09 -18.73 8.63
N ILE A 140 10.36 -18.25 9.63
CA ILE A 140 9.94 -16.84 9.69
C ILE A 140 11.10 -15.97 10.21
N ASP A 141 11.83 -16.49 11.20
CA ASP A 141 13.03 -15.87 11.76
C ASP A 141 14.21 -16.85 11.63
N PRO A 142 15.08 -16.66 10.62
CA PRO A 142 16.20 -17.56 10.37
C PRO A 142 17.44 -17.20 11.19
N VAL A 143 17.43 -16.09 11.95
CA VAL A 143 18.63 -15.58 12.63
C VAL A 143 19.11 -16.61 13.63
N GLY A 144 20.38 -16.96 13.50
CA GLY A 144 21.05 -17.89 14.37
C GLY A 144 20.97 -19.36 13.97
N ILE A 145 20.29 -19.69 12.87
CA ILE A 145 20.28 -21.05 12.30
C ILE A 145 21.51 -21.20 11.40
N GLN A 146 22.14 -22.38 11.42
CA GLN A 146 23.24 -22.70 10.51
C GLN A 146 22.71 -23.19 9.17
N CYS A 147 23.25 -22.68 8.06
CA CYS A 147 22.91 -23.17 6.73
C CYS A 147 24.00 -22.86 5.71
N ARG A 148 23.96 -23.62 4.61
CA ARG A 148 24.81 -23.39 3.44
C ARG A 148 24.11 -22.52 2.40
N ARG A 149 22.78 -22.51 2.39
CA ARG A 149 21.98 -21.75 1.45
C ARG A 149 20.85 -21.03 2.16
N LEU A 150 20.81 -19.72 2.01
CA LEU A 150 19.78 -18.86 2.55
C LEU A 150 18.99 -18.21 1.40
N GLU A 151 17.68 -18.44 1.36
CA GLU A 151 16.78 -17.80 0.38
C GLU A 151 15.82 -16.85 1.10
N GLY A 152 15.80 -15.58 0.70
CA GLY A 152 14.78 -14.62 1.09
C GLY A 152 13.63 -14.63 0.08
N ASN A 153 12.43 -15.02 0.51
CA ASN A 153 11.23 -14.94 -0.34
C ASN A 153 10.48 -13.65 -0.02
N PHE A 154 10.30 -12.81 -1.02
CA PHE A 154 9.66 -11.50 -0.91
C PHE A 154 8.47 -11.38 -1.86
N LEU A 155 7.52 -10.52 -1.47
CA LEU A 155 6.41 -10.11 -2.30
C LEU A 155 6.51 -8.59 -2.52
N ASN A 156 7.00 -8.20 -3.69
CA ASN A 156 7.19 -6.80 -4.06
C ASN A 156 5.88 -6.23 -4.58
N ILE A 157 5.41 -5.14 -3.99
CA ILE A 157 4.23 -4.41 -4.43
C ILE A 157 4.71 -3.33 -5.41
N LEU A 158 4.36 -3.49 -6.67
CA LEU A 158 4.84 -2.65 -7.75
C LEU A 158 3.81 -1.60 -8.16
N TRP A 159 4.28 -0.44 -8.62
CA TRP A 159 3.47 0.63 -9.18
C TRP A 159 4.16 1.29 -10.38
N ARG A 160 3.39 1.83 -11.34
CA ARG A 160 3.95 2.57 -12.49
C ARG A 160 4.46 3.93 -12.05
N LYS A 161 5.69 4.27 -12.45
CA LYS A 161 6.37 5.52 -12.11
C LYS A 161 5.56 6.77 -12.48
N THR A 162 4.87 6.72 -13.61
CA THR A 162 4.07 7.84 -14.12
C THR A 162 2.90 8.20 -13.21
N PHE A 163 2.28 7.21 -12.57
CA PHE A 163 1.12 7.44 -11.70
C PHE A 163 1.54 8.00 -10.35
N TYR A 164 2.63 7.49 -9.80
CA TYR A 164 3.27 8.06 -8.61
C TYR A 164 3.62 9.53 -8.80
N ARG A 165 4.33 9.85 -9.90
CA ARG A 165 4.69 11.24 -10.25
C ARG A 165 3.47 12.14 -10.45
N ASN A 166 2.42 11.65 -11.11
CA ASN A 166 1.21 12.45 -11.31
C ASN A 166 0.49 12.74 -9.99
N LEU A 167 0.49 11.78 -9.05
CA LEU A 167 -0.08 11.97 -7.72
C LEU A 167 0.67 13.08 -6.97
N ASN A 168 2.00 12.99 -6.85
CA ASN A 168 2.80 14.01 -6.16
C ASN A 168 2.58 15.39 -6.74
N LYS A 169 2.62 15.50 -8.09
CA LYS A 169 2.34 16.75 -8.79
C LYS A 169 0.97 17.35 -8.43
N CYS A 170 -0.05 16.53 -8.21
CA CYS A 170 -1.38 17.05 -7.83
C CYS A 170 -1.36 17.65 -6.42
N PHE A 171 -0.69 17.01 -5.47
CA PHE A 171 -0.61 17.51 -4.09
C PHE A 171 0.31 18.73 -3.98
N GLU A 172 1.44 18.72 -4.69
CA GLU A 172 2.36 19.87 -4.82
C GLU A 172 1.64 21.08 -5.43
N ASN A 173 0.97 20.91 -6.58
CA ASN A 173 0.26 22.00 -7.24
C ASN A 173 -0.96 22.50 -6.43
N ALA A 174 -1.54 21.65 -5.59
CA ALA A 174 -2.59 22.04 -4.65
C ALA A 174 -2.05 22.68 -3.36
N ASN A 175 -0.73 22.70 -3.16
CA ASN A 175 -0.05 23.16 -1.96
C ASN A 175 -0.53 22.43 -0.69
N ILE A 176 -0.69 21.10 -0.78
CA ILE A 176 -1.14 20.23 0.31
C ILE A 176 0.02 19.29 0.68
N PRO A 177 0.72 19.53 1.80
CA PRO A 177 1.77 18.64 2.25
C PRO A 177 1.22 17.24 2.58
N ILE A 178 1.97 16.21 2.19
CA ILE A 178 1.62 14.82 2.49
C ILE A 178 2.41 14.40 3.74
N ALA A 179 1.70 14.00 4.79
CA ALA A 179 2.30 13.43 5.99
C ALA A 179 2.86 12.04 5.68
N GLU A 180 2.01 11.19 5.09
CA GLU A 180 2.40 9.84 4.69
C GLU A 180 1.42 9.29 3.65
N MET A 181 1.92 8.43 2.77
CA MET A 181 1.08 7.69 1.83
C MET A 181 0.93 6.24 2.29
N TYR A 182 -0.27 5.70 2.20
CA TYR A 182 -0.55 4.30 2.51
C TYR A 182 -1.13 3.58 1.31
N LEU A 183 -0.69 2.34 1.09
CA LEU A 183 -1.39 1.41 0.20
C LEU A 183 -2.80 1.19 0.74
N ALA A 184 -3.78 1.79 0.07
CA ALA A 184 -5.20 1.69 0.39
C ALA A 184 -5.69 0.25 0.62
N PRO A 185 -5.33 -0.76 -0.22
CA PRO A 185 -5.78 -2.13 0.02
C PRO A 185 -5.21 -2.74 1.32
N LEU A 186 -4.01 -2.35 1.73
CA LEU A 186 -3.41 -2.85 2.98
C LEU A 186 -4.05 -2.18 4.19
N ALA A 187 -4.24 -0.85 4.14
CA ALA A 187 -4.93 -0.11 5.21
C ALA A 187 -6.37 -0.60 5.40
N MET A 188 -7.07 -0.88 4.29
CA MET A 188 -8.41 -1.47 4.33
C MET A 188 -8.39 -2.87 4.93
N ALA A 189 -7.46 -3.74 4.52
CA ALA A 189 -7.34 -5.10 5.05
C ALA A 189 -7.10 -5.11 6.56
N ASP A 190 -6.28 -4.19 7.09
CA ASP A 190 -6.05 -4.02 8.52
C ASP A 190 -7.31 -3.58 9.27
N ALA A 191 -8.18 -2.81 8.61
CA ALA A 191 -9.40 -2.29 9.22
C ALA A 191 -10.58 -3.26 9.17
N VAL A 192 -10.67 -4.15 8.17
CA VAL A 192 -11.87 -4.98 7.93
C VAL A 192 -11.69 -6.48 8.18
N LEU A 193 -10.45 -6.99 8.14
CA LEU A 193 -10.18 -8.41 8.36
C LEU A 193 -9.86 -8.71 9.82
N THR A 194 -10.37 -9.82 10.31
CA THR A 194 -9.99 -10.34 11.62
C THR A 194 -8.67 -11.12 11.54
N GLU A 195 -7.94 -11.17 12.65
CA GLU A 195 -6.73 -12.00 12.76
C GLU A 195 -7.01 -13.49 12.50
N ALA A 196 -8.20 -13.98 12.84
CA ALA A 196 -8.59 -15.36 12.57
C ALA A 196 -8.70 -15.63 11.06
N GLU A 197 -9.25 -14.68 10.28
CA GLU A 197 -9.37 -14.78 8.82
C GLU A 197 -8.00 -14.71 8.15
N LYS A 198 -7.17 -13.72 8.52
CA LYS A 198 -5.81 -13.59 7.99
C LYS A 198 -4.95 -14.83 8.30
N ARG A 199 -5.11 -15.43 9.50
CA ARG A 199 -4.35 -16.61 9.92
C ARG A 199 -4.78 -17.88 9.20
N SER A 200 -6.09 -18.14 9.16
CA SER A 200 -6.68 -19.33 8.51
C SER A 200 -6.58 -19.29 6.98
N GLY A 201 -6.44 -18.08 6.44
CA GLY A 201 -6.24 -17.78 5.04
C GLY A 201 -7.51 -17.28 4.39
N CYS A 202 -7.50 -16.06 3.85
CA CYS A 202 -8.70 -15.43 3.30
C CYS A 202 -8.39 -14.62 2.05
N MET A 203 -9.42 -14.37 1.26
CA MET A 203 -9.39 -13.42 0.16
C MET A 203 -10.24 -12.20 0.55
N LEU A 204 -9.63 -11.02 0.53
CA LEU A 204 -10.35 -9.75 0.61
C LEU A 204 -10.57 -9.20 -0.80
N VAL A 205 -11.81 -8.88 -1.11
CA VAL A 205 -12.27 -8.34 -2.39
C VAL A 205 -12.92 -6.99 -2.15
N ASP A 206 -12.26 -5.93 -2.59
CA ASP A 206 -12.82 -4.58 -2.62
C ASP A 206 -13.45 -4.31 -3.98
N LEU A 207 -14.78 -4.35 -4.04
CA LEU A 207 -15.55 -4.11 -5.25
C LEU A 207 -15.94 -2.62 -5.33
N GLY A 208 -15.07 -1.84 -5.97
CA GLY A 208 -15.25 -0.41 -6.21
C GLY A 208 -16.00 -0.10 -7.50
N ALA A 209 -15.99 1.19 -7.88
CA ALA A 209 -16.63 1.68 -9.11
C ALA A 209 -15.91 1.16 -10.37
N ASP A 210 -14.68 1.60 -10.63
CA ASP A 210 -13.93 1.23 -11.85
C ASP A 210 -13.03 -0.01 -11.69
N THR A 211 -12.77 -0.43 -10.45
CA THR A 211 -11.79 -1.46 -10.14
C THR A 211 -12.26 -2.39 -9.04
N THR A 212 -11.80 -3.63 -9.10
CA THR A 212 -11.93 -4.62 -8.04
C THR A 212 -10.54 -4.97 -7.53
N THR A 213 -10.24 -4.71 -6.27
CA THR A 213 -8.95 -5.06 -5.67
C THR A 213 -9.03 -6.37 -4.93
N VAL A 214 -8.09 -7.28 -5.18
CA VAL A 214 -8.01 -8.59 -4.54
C VAL A 214 -6.72 -8.68 -3.75
N SER A 215 -6.83 -9.04 -2.46
CA SER A 215 -5.69 -9.38 -1.63
C SER A 215 -5.90 -10.72 -0.93
N ILE A 216 -4.86 -11.54 -0.88
CA ILE A 216 -4.91 -12.87 -0.26
C ILE A 216 -3.96 -12.89 0.92
N TYR A 217 -4.45 -13.31 2.07
CA TYR A 217 -3.69 -13.46 3.29
C TYR A 217 -3.64 -14.94 3.68
N TYR A 218 -2.52 -15.39 4.23
CA TYR A 218 -2.39 -16.71 4.85
C TYR A 218 -1.29 -16.69 5.90
N LYS A 219 -1.57 -17.23 7.10
CA LYS A 219 -0.71 -17.11 8.29
C LYS A 219 -0.36 -15.65 8.61
N ASN A 220 -1.33 -14.75 8.50
CA ASN A 220 -1.17 -13.31 8.74
C ASN A 220 -0.23 -12.56 7.77
N ILE A 221 0.21 -13.21 6.69
CA ILE A 221 1.11 -12.62 5.69
C ILE A 221 0.33 -12.37 4.40
N LEU A 222 0.50 -11.20 3.79
CA LEU A 222 -0.01 -10.90 2.45
C LEU A 222 0.73 -11.80 1.43
N ARG A 223 -0.02 -12.59 0.68
CA ARG A 223 0.49 -13.59 -0.28
C ARG A 223 0.29 -13.19 -1.74
N HIS A 224 -0.70 -12.35 -2.01
CA HIS A 224 -1.01 -11.84 -3.34
C HIS A 224 -1.79 -10.53 -3.22
N LEU A 225 -1.52 -9.59 -4.13
CA LEU A 225 -2.27 -8.35 -4.30
C LEU A 225 -2.39 -8.05 -5.80
N ALA A 226 -3.60 -7.82 -6.29
CA ALA A 226 -3.85 -7.43 -7.66
C ALA A 226 -5.06 -6.50 -7.76
N VAL A 227 -5.03 -5.59 -8.72
CA VAL A 227 -6.18 -4.73 -9.04
C VAL A 227 -6.69 -5.10 -10.43
N ILE A 228 -7.95 -5.53 -10.48
CA ILE A 228 -8.67 -5.87 -11.70
C ILE A 228 -9.36 -4.59 -12.19
N PRO A 229 -9.19 -4.19 -13.47
CA PRO A 229 -9.77 -2.95 -14.01
C PRO A 229 -11.24 -3.11 -14.44
N LEU A 230 -12.02 -3.79 -13.59
CA LEU A 230 -13.45 -4.02 -13.70
C LEU A 230 -14.08 -3.74 -12.32
N GLY A 231 -15.17 -2.99 -12.27
CA GLY A 231 -15.92 -2.74 -11.04
C GLY A 231 -17.41 -2.51 -11.33
N SER A 232 -18.16 -2.03 -10.33
CA SER A 232 -19.62 -1.85 -10.45
C SER A 232 -20.05 -0.80 -11.47
N GLU A 233 -19.14 0.06 -11.93
CA GLU A 233 -19.37 1.03 -13.01
C GLU A 233 -19.53 0.34 -14.37
N ASN A 234 -18.88 -0.81 -14.57
CA ASN A 234 -19.06 -1.60 -15.79
C ASN A 234 -20.51 -2.09 -15.95
N ILE A 235 -21.19 -2.36 -14.83
CA ILE A 235 -22.62 -2.73 -14.85
C ILE A 235 -23.45 -1.57 -15.41
N THR A 236 -23.19 -0.34 -14.94
CA THR A 236 -23.88 0.87 -15.42
C THR A 236 -23.69 1.07 -16.92
N LYS A 237 -22.45 0.90 -17.39
CA LYS A 237 -22.12 0.99 -18.83
C LYS A 237 -22.76 -0.09 -19.68
N ASP A 238 -22.95 -1.29 -19.15
CA ASP A 238 -23.69 -2.33 -19.87
C ASP A 238 -25.17 -1.99 -19.97
N LEU A 239 -25.77 -1.40 -18.93
CA LEU A 239 -27.15 -0.95 -18.93
C LEU A 239 -27.40 0.21 -19.91
N GLU A 240 -26.42 1.09 -20.14
CA GLU A 240 -26.50 2.13 -21.18
C GLU A 240 -26.71 1.55 -22.59
N THR A 241 -26.31 0.30 -22.83
CA THR A 241 -26.55 -0.37 -24.14
C THR A 241 -28.04 -0.64 -24.40
N LEU A 242 -28.88 -0.60 -23.37
CA LEU A 242 -30.34 -0.58 -23.46
C LEU A 242 -30.87 0.82 -23.84
N ALA A 243 -29.97 1.69 -24.32
CA ALA A 243 -30.16 3.08 -24.71
C ALA A 243 -30.65 4.00 -23.57
N ILE A 244 -30.31 3.67 -22.33
CA ILE A 244 -30.66 4.42 -21.11
C ILE A 244 -29.55 5.43 -20.83
N GLU A 245 -29.89 6.62 -20.31
CA GLU A 245 -28.88 7.61 -19.92
C GLU A 245 -28.09 7.14 -18.69
N HIS A 246 -26.83 7.56 -18.56
CA HIS A 246 -25.92 7.09 -17.52
C HIS A 246 -26.50 7.24 -16.09
N GLU A 247 -27.08 8.40 -15.78
CA GLU A 247 -27.68 8.67 -14.47
C GLU A 247 -28.87 7.74 -14.18
N GLU A 248 -29.74 7.50 -15.17
CA GLU A 248 -30.87 6.59 -15.04
C GLU A 248 -30.40 5.14 -14.86
N ALA A 249 -29.36 4.73 -15.60
CA ALA A 249 -28.76 3.41 -15.47
C ALA A 249 -28.16 3.17 -14.08
N GLU A 250 -27.46 4.17 -13.52
CA GLU A 250 -26.92 4.10 -12.17
C GLU A 250 -28.02 4.00 -11.12
N GLU A 251 -29.09 4.79 -11.26
CA GLU A 251 -30.24 4.73 -10.37
C GLU A 251 -30.92 3.35 -10.40
N LEU A 252 -31.14 2.79 -11.60
CA LEU A 252 -31.71 1.46 -11.76
C LEU A 252 -30.83 0.39 -11.12
N LYS A 253 -29.50 0.48 -11.33
CA LYS A 253 -28.54 -0.42 -10.69
C LYS A 253 -28.65 -0.36 -9.17
N ILE A 254 -28.61 0.84 -8.58
CA ILE A 254 -28.68 1.00 -7.12
C ILE A 254 -30.02 0.46 -6.56
N LYS A 255 -31.13 0.69 -7.26
CA LYS A 255 -32.48 0.35 -6.79
C LYS A 255 -32.84 -1.13 -6.99
N HIS A 256 -32.42 -1.73 -8.10
CA HIS A 256 -32.97 -3.00 -8.60
C HIS A 256 -31.93 -4.09 -8.88
N ALA A 257 -30.63 -3.78 -8.95
CA ALA A 257 -29.63 -4.79 -9.29
C ALA A 257 -29.56 -5.93 -8.27
N SER A 258 -29.46 -7.14 -8.78
CA SER A 258 -29.07 -8.32 -8.02
C SER A 258 -27.93 -9.02 -8.73
N ALA A 259 -26.91 -9.42 -7.97
CA ALA A 259 -25.75 -10.15 -8.48
C ALA A 259 -26.09 -11.59 -8.84
N TYR A 260 -27.25 -12.09 -8.38
CA TYR A 260 -27.75 -13.42 -8.66
C TYR A 260 -29.25 -13.54 -8.38
N THR A 261 -29.99 -14.05 -9.35
CA THR A 261 -31.43 -14.31 -9.35
C THR A 261 -31.64 -15.79 -9.69
N ASP A 262 -32.60 -16.45 -9.04
CA ASP A 262 -32.95 -17.82 -9.43
C ASP A 262 -33.80 -17.77 -10.71
N ASP A 263 -33.54 -18.67 -11.66
CA ASP A 263 -34.26 -18.71 -12.95
C ASP A 263 -35.79 -18.79 -12.78
N ALA A 264 -36.25 -19.39 -11.68
CA ALA A 264 -37.67 -19.51 -11.36
C ALA A 264 -38.34 -18.18 -10.99
N ASP A 265 -37.56 -17.19 -10.55
CA ASP A 265 -38.04 -15.86 -10.15
C ASP A 265 -38.02 -14.86 -11.31
N ILE A 266 -37.47 -15.25 -12.48
CA ILE A 266 -37.37 -14.40 -13.66
C ILE A 266 -38.66 -14.52 -14.48
N ASP A 267 -39.51 -13.50 -14.41
CA ASP A 267 -40.63 -13.35 -15.35
C ASP A 267 -40.14 -12.67 -16.65
N PRO A 268 -40.08 -13.37 -17.78
CA PRO A 268 -39.59 -12.83 -19.05
C PRO A 268 -40.53 -11.80 -19.67
N THR A 269 -41.77 -11.68 -19.19
CA THR A 269 -42.76 -10.73 -19.70
C THR A 269 -42.80 -9.42 -18.92
N ASN A 270 -42.11 -9.36 -17.78
CA ASN A 270 -42.14 -8.21 -16.91
C ASN A 270 -41.31 -7.04 -17.46
N MET A 271 -41.88 -5.84 -17.41
CA MET A 271 -41.25 -4.60 -17.88
C MET A 271 -40.88 -3.72 -16.68
N MET A 272 -39.67 -3.19 -16.69
CA MET A 272 -39.14 -2.29 -15.67
C MET A 272 -39.20 -0.84 -16.18
N LYS A 273 -39.79 0.05 -15.38
CA LYS A 273 -39.82 1.48 -15.68
C LYS A 273 -38.44 2.09 -15.47
N VAL A 274 -37.92 2.72 -16.53
CA VAL A 274 -36.73 3.56 -16.47
C VAL A 274 -37.14 4.97 -16.04
N ASN A 275 -38.13 5.55 -16.73
CA ASN A 275 -38.70 6.85 -16.43
C ASN A 275 -40.20 6.88 -16.80
N SER A 276 -40.84 8.06 -16.84
CA SER A 276 -42.27 8.19 -17.13
C SER A 276 -42.68 7.75 -18.54
N GLU A 277 -41.74 7.74 -19.49
CA GLU A 277 -42.02 7.50 -20.91
C GLU A 277 -41.42 6.19 -21.43
N ARG A 278 -40.61 5.51 -20.60
CA ARG A 278 -39.78 4.39 -21.03
C ARG A 278 -39.77 3.22 -20.08
N GLU A 279 -39.86 2.03 -20.68
CA GLU A 279 -39.72 0.74 -20.01
C GLU A 279 -38.71 -0.14 -20.75
N ILE A 280 -38.07 -1.04 -20.01
CA ILE A 280 -37.15 -2.06 -20.52
C ILE A 280 -37.59 -3.46 -20.06
N SER A 281 -37.15 -4.49 -20.76
CA SER A 281 -37.29 -5.87 -20.31
C SER A 281 -36.59 -6.06 -18.96
N THR A 282 -37.32 -6.55 -17.95
CA THR A 282 -36.74 -6.89 -16.64
C THR A 282 -35.70 -7.99 -16.77
N ARG A 283 -35.94 -8.94 -17.69
CA ARG A 283 -35.00 -10.02 -17.99
C ARG A 283 -33.69 -9.49 -18.55
N ASP A 284 -33.74 -8.57 -19.51
CA ASP A 284 -32.53 -8.01 -20.13
C ASP A 284 -31.69 -7.27 -19.08
N PHE A 285 -32.36 -6.51 -18.19
CA PHE A 285 -31.69 -5.88 -17.05
C PHE A 285 -30.98 -6.90 -16.15
N ILE A 286 -31.66 -7.99 -15.77
CA ILE A 286 -31.09 -9.05 -14.92
C ILE A 286 -29.89 -9.70 -15.61
N GLU A 287 -30.03 -10.11 -16.88
CA GLU A 287 -28.98 -10.78 -17.64
C GLU A 287 -27.73 -9.90 -17.79
N MET A 288 -27.89 -8.58 -18.01
CA MET A 288 -26.75 -7.64 -18.07
C MET A 288 -26.03 -7.51 -16.72
N VAL A 289 -26.79 -7.33 -15.62
CA VAL A 289 -26.21 -7.20 -14.28
C VAL A 289 -25.48 -8.47 -13.86
N GLU A 290 -26.12 -9.62 -14.03
CA GLU A 290 -25.53 -10.91 -13.64
C GLU A 290 -24.37 -11.31 -14.54
N GLY A 291 -24.45 -11.06 -15.84
CA GLY A 291 -23.36 -11.31 -16.78
C GLY A 291 -22.09 -10.56 -16.39
N ARG A 292 -22.22 -9.26 -16.09
CA ARG A 292 -21.08 -8.47 -15.62
C ARG A 292 -20.59 -8.92 -14.25
N MET A 293 -21.50 -9.29 -13.35
CA MET A 293 -21.10 -9.74 -12.02
C MET A 293 -20.39 -11.08 -12.03
N TRP A 294 -20.84 -12.01 -12.87
CA TRP A 294 -20.16 -13.27 -13.13
C TRP A 294 -18.74 -13.03 -13.65
N GLU A 295 -18.56 -12.17 -14.64
CA GLU A 295 -17.23 -11.87 -15.19
C GLU A 295 -16.28 -11.29 -14.13
N ILE A 296 -16.76 -10.35 -13.31
CA ILE A 296 -15.96 -9.77 -12.22
C ILE A 296 -15.56 -10.86 -11.22
N ILE A 297 -16.51 -11.69 -10.79
CA ILE A 297 -16.26 -12.75 -9.80
C ILE A 297 -15.31 -13.82 -10.34
N ASP A 298 -15.43 -14.17 -11.63
CA ASP A 298 -14.54 -15.14 -12.27
C ASP A 298 -13.11 -14.62 -12.35
N ASN A 299 -12.93 -13.35 -12.73
CA ASN A 299 -11.62 -12.68 -12.70
C ASN A 299 -11.03 -12.60 -11.28
N VAL A 300 -11.87 -12.38 -10.26
CA VAL A 300 -11.47 -12.38 -8.85
C VAL A 300 -11.00 -13.77 -8.42
N LYS A 301 -11.75 -14.83 -8.75
CA LYS A 301 -11.38 -16.22 -8.45
C LYS A 301 -10.04 -16.59 -9.10
N TYR A 302 -9.80 -16.13 -10.33
CA TYR A 302 -8.55 -16.39 -11.05
C TYR A 302 -7.32 -15.73 -10.39
N GLN A 303 -7.51 -14.77 -9.47
CA GLN A 303 -6.40 -14.18 -8.72
C GLN A 303 -5.84 -15.08 -7.61
N ILE A 304 -6.46 -16.24 -7.32
CA ILE A 304 -5.92 -17.16 -6.31
C ILE A 304 -4.68 -17.87 -6.88
N PRO A 305 -3.48 -17.66 -6.32
CA PRO A 305 -2.31 -18.41 -6.78
C PRO A 305 -2.49 -19.89 -6.45
N ASN A 306 -2.00 -20.76 -7.33
CA ASN A 306 -2.12 -22.22 -7.19
C ASN A 306 -1.71 -22.73 -5.80
N ASP A 307 -0.65 -22.16 -5.20
CA ASP A 307 -0.15 -22.55 -3.89
C ASP A 307 -1.13 -22.30 -2.73
N TYR A 308 -2.18 -21.51 -2.95
CA TYR A 308 -3.14 -21.06 -1.95
C TYR A 308 -4.59 -21.48 -2.22
N ILE A 309 -4.90 -22.19 -3.31
CA ILE A 309 -6.27 -22.61 -3.66
C ILE A 309 -6.94 -23.33 -2.48
N ASP A 310 -6.25 -24.29 -1.87
CA ASP A 310 -6.77 -25.09 -0.74
C ASP A 310 -6.46 -24.47 0.64
N LYS A 311 -6.01 -23.20 0.69
CA LYS A 311 -5.58 -22.52 1.91
C LYS A 311 -6.45 -21.32 2.30
N ILE A 312 -7.57 -21.10 1.62
CA ILE A 312 -8.50 -19.98 1.88
C ILE A 312 -9.62 -20.43 2.85
N ASN A 313 -9.25 -20.98 4.02
CA ASN A 313 -10.22 -21.50 4.99
C ASN A 313 -11.01 -20.40 5.73
N GLY A 314 -10.46 -19.20 5.76
CA GLY A 314 -11.09 -17.97 6.22
C GLY A 314 -12.20 -17.47 5.29
N GLY A 315 -12.23 -17.93 4.03
CA GLY A 315 -13.24 -17.59 3.05
C GLY A 315 -12.97 -16.29 2.28
N ILE A 316 -14.01 -15.79 1.61
CA ILE A 316 -14.00 -14.52 0.87
C ILE A 316 -14.69 -13.45 1.70
N ILE A 317 -14.02 -12.31 1.86
CA ILE A 317 -14.56 -11.10 2.49
C ILE A 317 -14.74 -10.07 1.38
N VAL A 318 -15.97 -9.64 1.14
CA VAL A 318 -16.30 -8.65 0.11
C VAL A 318 -16.59 -7.30 0.77
N THR A 319 -16.04 -6.21 0.25
CA THR A 319 -16.23 -4.83 0.73
C THR A 319 -16.35 -3.88 -0.47
N GLY A 320 -16.46 -2.58 -0.20
CA GLY A 320 -16.56 -1.55 -1.23
C GLY A 320 -18.01 -1.29 -1.66
N GLY A 321 -18.22 -0.25 -2.46
CA GLY A 321 -19.56 0.20 -2.83
C GLY A 321 -20.38 -0.84 -3.61
N GLY A 322 -19.75 -1.64 -4.47
CA GLY A 322 -20.43 -2.69 -5.22
C GLY A 322 -20.82 -3.90 -4.38
N SER A 323 -20.31 -4.03 -3.15
CA SER A 323 -20.75 -5.08 -2.21
C SER A 323 -22.20 -4.90 -1.74
N ASN A 324 -22.83 -3.76 -2.02
CA ASN A 324 -24.23 -3.50 -1.69
C ASN A 324 -25.23 -4.10 -2.69
N ILE A 325 -24.76 -4.67 -3.81
CA ILE A 325 -25.64 -5.31 -4.79
C ILE A 325 -26.33 -6.52 -4.13
N ARG A 326 -27.64 -6.67 -4.35
CA ARG A 326 -28.43 -7.73 -3.70
C ARG A 326 -27.91 -9.11 -4.10
N ASN A 327 -27.93 -10.06 -3.17
CA ASN A 327 -27.45 -11.44 -3.37
C ASN A 327 -25.95 -11.57 -3.74
N ILE A 328 -25.11 -10.57 -3.43
CA ILE A 328 -23.68 -10.63 -3.70
C ILE A 328 -23.01 -11.87 -3.08
N GLU A 329 -23.34 -12.22 -1.84
CA GLU A 329 -22.77 -13.41 -1.19
C GLU A 329 -23.16 -14.69 -1.91
N LYS A 330 -24.41 -14.77 -2.41
CA LYS A 330 -24.92 -15.93 -3.15
C LYS A 330 -24.19 -16.06 -4.48
N ALA A 331 -23.97 -14.95 -5.19
CA ALA A 331 -23.19 -14.93 -6.43
C ALA A 331 -21.76 -15.41 -6.20
N PHE A 332 -21.06 -14.88 -5.19
CA PHE A 332 -19.71 -15.32 -4.85
C PHE A 332 -19.65 -16.80 -4.48
N ARG A 333 -20.56 -17.31 -3.63
CA ARG A 333 -20.61 -18.74 -3.30
C ARG A 333 -20.78 -19.61 -4.55
N LYS A 334 -21.74 -19.25 -5.42
CA LYS A 334 -22.06 -20.01 -6.63
C LYS A 334 -20.89 -20.06 -7.62
N TYR A 335 -20.24 -18.94 -7.89
CA TYR A 335 -19.23 -18.86 -8.95
C TYR A 335 -17.81 -19.24 -8.48
N THR A 336 -17.51 -19.03 -7.19
CA THR A 336 -16.19 -19.38 -6.63
C THR A 336 -16.12 -20.82 -6.12
N ASN A 337 -17.25 -21.43 -5.77
CA ASN A 337 -17.34 -22.69 -5.01
C ASN A 337 -16.72 -22.60 -3.60
N ILE A 338 -16.67 -21.40 -3.02
CA ILE A 338 -16.23 -21.17 -1.63
C ILE A 338 -17.46 -20.83 -0.80
N ASP A 339 -17.81 -21.70 0.16
CA ASP A 339 -19.04 -21.56 0.96
C ASP A 339 -18.98 -20.35 1.92
N LYS A 340 -17.80 -20.10 2.49
CA LYS A 340 -17.59 -19.03 3.46
C LYS A 340 -17.38 -17.71 2.74
N VAL A 341 -18.46 -16.96 2.59
CA VAL A 341 -18.46 -15.58 2.06
C VAL A 341 -19.15 -14.68 3.06
N ARG A 342 -18.56 -13.52 3.35
CA ARG A 342 -19.20 -12.44 4.11
C ARG A 342 -19.00 -11.08 3.46
N VAL A 343 -19.95 -10.18 3.66
CA VAL A 343 -19.77 -8.76 3.36
C VAL A 343 -19.22 -8.01 4.59
N ALA A 344 -18.10 -7.31 4.41
CA ALA A 344 -17.56 -6.36 5.39
C ALA A 344 -18.14 -4.98 5.13
N SER A 345 -19.27 -4.68 5.77
CA SER A 345 -19.97 -3.40 5.54
C SER A 345 -19.43 -2.24 6.40
N PHE A 346 -18.57 -2.53 7.38
CA PHE A 346 -17.91 -1.54 8.22
C PHE A 346 -16.55 -2.03 8.75
N VAL A 347 -15.72 -1.10 9.23
CA VAL A 347 -14.43 -1.40 9.87
C VAL A 347 -14.61 -2.00 11.27
N LEU A 348 -13.63 -2.79 11.72
CA LEU A 348 -13.62 -3.44 13.04
C LEU A 348 -13.33 -2.47 14.20
N PRO A 349 -12.40 -1.49 14.08
CA PRO A 349 -12.16 -0.53 15.15
C PRO A 349 -13.36 0.38 15.42
N VAL A 350 -13.48 0.87 16.66
CA VAL A 350 -14.62 1.70 17.08
C VAL A 350 -14.54 3.10 16.48
N ILE A 351 -15.55 3.46 15.69
CA ILE A 351 -15.72 4.78 15.08
C ILE A 351 -16.90 5.50 15.71
N ASN A 352 -16.67 6.71 16.22
CA ASN A 352 -17.71 7.61 16.73
C ASN A 352 -17.98 8.70 15.68
N ALA A 353 -19.15 8.69 15.05
CA ALA A 353 -19.51 9.63 13.99
C ALA A 353 -21.00 10.01 14.06
N ASN A 354 -21.32 11.24 13.66
CA ASN A 354 -22.70 11.73 13.55
C ASN A 354 -23.15 11.91 12.07
N GLN A 355 -22.21 11.77 11.14
CA GLN A 355 -22.41 11.93 9.71
C GLN A 355 -23.13 10.70 9.14
N HIS A 356 -24.13 10.92 8.29
CA HIS A 356 -24.94 9.83 7.70
C HIS A 356 -24.09 8.92 6.81
N GLU A 357 -23.17 9.53 6.06
CA GLU A 357 -22.26 8.87 5.13
C GLU A 357 -21.36 7.83 5.82
N ILE A 358 -20.98 8.08 7.08
CA ILE A 358 -20.19 7.13 7.89
C ILE A 358 -21.09 6.11 8.59
N THR A 359 -22.25 6.54 9.09
CA THR A 359 -23.16 5.68 9.85
C THR A 359 -23.99 4.74 8.97
N ALA A 360 -23.99 4.93 7.65
CA ALA A 360 -24.68 4.07 6.67
C ALA A 360 -24.16 2.62 6.65
N ARG A 361 -22.89 2.39 7.02
CA ARG A 361 -22.27 1.05 7.09
C ARG A 361 -22.49 0.21 5.84
N ASP A 362 -22.24 0.80 4.67
CA ASP A 362 -22.42 0.23 3.34
C ASP A 362 -21.08 -0.13 2.66
N GLY A 363 -19.98 -0.18 3.42
CA GLY A 363 -18.64 -0.50 2.95
C GLY A 363 -17.97 0.54 2.06
N LYS A 364 -18.67 1.59 1.58
CA LYS A 364 -18.09 2.63 0.71
C LYS A 364 -16.98 3.43 1.40
N MET A 365 -17.03 3.52 2.72
CA MET A 365 -16.11 4.32 3.53
C MET A 365 -15.01 3.50 4.20
N ASN A 366 -14.95 2.18 3.97
CA ASN A 366 -14.02 1.32 4.70
C ASN A 366 -12.55 1.66 4.40
N THR A 367 -12.23 2.05 3.17
CA THR A 367 -10.86 2.45 2.79
C THR A 367 -10.43 3.72 3.51
N ILE A 368 -11.20 4.82 3.37
CA ILE A 368 -10.91 6.08 4.04
C ILE A 368 -10.91 5.96 5.57
N LEU A 369 -11.79 5.15 6.14
CA LEU A 369 -11.79 4.83 7.57
C LEU A 369 -10.52 4.06 7.97
N GLY A 370 -10.08 3.09 7.16
CA GLY A 370 -8.81 2.38 7.39
C GLY A 370 -7.60 3.32 7.36
N LEU A 371 -7.59 4.30 6.47
CA LEU A 371 -6.51 5.30 6.38
C LEU A 371 -6.44 6.18 7.63
N ILE A 372 -7.58 6.72 8.09
CA ILE A 372 -7.58 7.57 9.29
C ILE A 372 -7.27 6.79 10.58
N ILE A 373 -7.71 5.53 10.67
CA ILE A 373 -7.35 4.64 11.78
C ILE A 373 -5.84 4.43 11.82
N LYS A 374 -5.19 4.32 10.65
CA LYS A 374 -3.75 4.09 10.55
C LYS A 374 -2.91 5.33 10.87
N GLY A 375 -3.37 6.52 10.47
CA GLY A 375 -2.66 7.77 10.73
C GLY A 375 -2.47 8.08 12.22
N ASP A 376 -1.37 8.71 12.60
CA ASP A 376 -0.93 8.95 13.98
C ASP A 376 -0.41 10.38 14.21
N MET A 377 0.07 11.04 13.17
CA MET A 377 0.56 12.42 13.19
C MET A 377 -0.57 13.44 13.22
N ASN A 378 -0.32 14.55 13.91
CA ASN A 378 -1.24 15.68 13.94
C ASN A 378 -1.24 16.43 12.59
N CYS A 379 -2.43 16.65 12.05
CA CYS A 379 -2.68 17.39 10.81
C CYS A 379 -3.21 18.81 11.06
N SER A 380 -3.33 19.22 12.33
CA SER A 380 -3.78 20.56 12.70
C SER A 380 -2.72 21.62 12.40
N GLY A 381 -3.08 22.58 11.55
CA GLY A 381 -2.35 23.84 11.37
C GLY A 381 -2.81 24.94 12.33
N GLY A 382 -2.53 26.20 11.98
CA GLY A 382 -3.00 27.37 12.73
C GLY A 382 -4.52 27.58 12.68
N GLU A 383 -5.04 28.44 13.55
CA GLU A 383 -6.46 28.81 13.50
C GLU A 383 -6.80 29.48 12.16
N LEU A 384 -7.98 29.17 11.63
CA LEU A 384 -8.50 29.83 10.44
C LEU A 384 -8.90 31.26 10.81
N ASN A 385 -7.98 32.21 10.68
CA ASN A 385 -8.32 33.63 10.71
C ASN A 385 -9.12 33.99 9.45
N THR A 386 -10.33 34.52 9.65
CA THR A 386 -11.19 35.06 8.59
C THR A 386 -10.85 36.50 8.21
N ASP A 387 -9.83 37.09 8.83
CA ASP A 387 -9.42 38.46 8.57
C ASP A 387 -8.44 38.51 7.39
N LEU A 388 -8.89 39.17 6.32
CA LEU A 388 -8.27 39.24 4.99
C LEU A 388 -6.98 40.07 4.92
N PHE A 389 -6.39 40.43 6.06
CA PHE A 389 -5.17 41.23 6.14
C PHE A 389 -4.36 40.83 7.37
N GLU A 390 -3.39 39.93 7.20
CA GLU A 390 -2.06 40.00 7.83
C GLU A 390 -1.17 38.86 7.33
N GLY A 391 0.12 39.17 7.09
CA GLY A 391 1.09 38.32 6.42
C GLY A 391 1.50 37.09 7.23
N SER A 392 1.72 35.98 6.53
CA SER A 392 2.14 34.69 7.06
C SER A 392 3.63 34.67 7.41
N GLU A 393 3.95 34.41 8.69
CA GLU A 393 5.24 33.82 9.07
C GLU A 393 5.11 32.29 9.06
N GLU A 394 5.85 31.64 8.17
CA GLU A 394 5.97 30.18 8.11
C GLU A 394 6.95 29.69 9.18
N LYS A 395 6.55 28.67 9.95
CA LYS A 395 7.47 27.85 10.75
C LYS A 395 7.43 26.42 10.23
N GLU A 396 8.60 25.93 9.82
CA GLU A 396 8.81 24.53 9.46
C GLU A 396 8.71 23.62 10.70
N PRO A 397 8.01 22.48 10.62
CA PRO A 397 8.07 21.44 11.65
C PRO A 397 9.27 20.50 11.41
N THR A 398 10.05 20.27 12.46
CA THR A 398 11.12 19.26 12.50
C THR A 398 10.56 17.87 12.76
N PHE A 399 10.99 16.89 11.95
CA PHE A 399 10.57 15.49 12.00
C PHE A 399 11.66 14.66 12.71
N GLU A 400 11.29 13.90 13.75
CA GLU A 400 12.15 12.87 14.34
C GLU A 400 11.47 11.51 14.19
N GLY A 401 12.04 10.65 13.35
CA GLY A 401 11.56 9.29 13.12
C GLY A 401 12.16 8.30 14.11
N VAL A 402 11.31 7.46 14.71
CA VAL A 402 11.71 6.30 15.53
C VAL A 402 11.61 5.03 14.67
N PRO A 403 12.61 4.13 14.66
CA PRO A 403 12.55 2.90 13.87
C PRO A 403 11.82 1.79 14.62
N HIS A 404 10.88 1.11 13.95
CA HIS A 404 10.34 -0.19 14.36
C HIS A 404 10.35 -1.21 13.21
N SER A 405 10.54 -2.47 13.60
CA SER A 405 10.81 -3.67 12.79
C SER A 405 9.87 -3.87 11.61
N GLN A 406 10.44 -4.14 10.43
CA GLN A 406 9.76 -4.19 9.14
C GLN A 406 9.17 -5.58 8.83
N GLN A 407 7.87 -5.73 9.11
CA GLN A 407 6.96 -6.43 8.19
C GLN A 407 6.34 -5.34 7.31
N GLY A 408 6.16 -5.58 6.00
CA GLY A 408 5.72 -4.56 5.03
C GLY A 408 4.63 -3.66 5.59
N THR A 409 4.97 -2.40 5.84
CA THR A 409 4.15 -1.48 6.64
C THR A 409 2.97 -0.93 5.83
N GLY A 410 2.99 -1.15 4.51
CA GLY A 410 2.11 -0.50 3.56
C GLY A 410 2.34 1.00 3.44
N LYS A 411 3.41 1.54 4.05
CA LYS A 411 3.84 2.93 3.90
C LYS A 411 4.51 3.08 2.55
N VAL A 412 4.06 4.05 1.77
CA VAL A 412 4.66 4.42 0.49
C VAL A 412 5.52 5.64 0.73
N GLN A 413 6.81 5.51 0.43
CA GLN A 413 7.75 6.63 0.55
C GLN A 413 7.30 7.77 -0.36
N THR A 414 7.27 8.98 0.20
CA THR A 414 7.02 10.23 -0.52
C THR A 414 8.21 10.61 -1.41
N GLU A 415 8.04 11.55 -2.33
CA GLU A 415 9.11 11.91 -3.28
C GLU A 415 10.30 12.57 -2.59
N ALA A 416 10.01 13.37 -1.55
CA ALA A 416 11.03 13.94 -0.68
C ALA A 416 11.81 12.86 0.09
N GLU A 417 11.12 11.88 0.69
CA GLU A 417 11.77 10.76 1.39
C GLU A 417 12.59 9.90 0.44
N LYS A 418 12.10 9.64 -0.79
CA LYS A 418 12.85 8.92 -1.81
C LYS A 418 14.11 9.66 -2.21
N GLN A 419 14.03 10.96 -2.47
CA GLN A 419 15.20 11.77 -2.82
C GLN A 419 16.23 11.81 -1.69
N GLN A 420 15.78 11.95 -0.44
CA GLN A 420 16.65 11.88 0.74
C GLN A 420 17.29 10.50 0.88
N ALA A 421 16.53 9.42 0.71
CA ALA A 421 17.04 8.05 0.79
C ALA A 421 18.03 7.74 -0.34
N GLU A 422 17.77 8.20 -1.57
CA GLU A 422 18.70 8.07 -2.70
C GLU A 422 19.99 8.84 -2.47
N GLU A 423 19.90 10.06 -1.91
CA GLU A 423 21.09 10.86 -1.59
C GLU A 423 21.89 10.26 -0.45
N GLU A 424 21.23 9.77 0.61
CA GLU A 424 21.88 9.07 1.72
C GLU A 424 22.53 7.76 1.26
N ALA A 425 21.85 6.98 0.41
CA ALA A 425 22.40 5.77 -0.19
C ALA A 425 23.62 6.07 -1.07
N ARG A 426 23.59 7.18 -1.83
CA ARG A 426 24.76 7.63 -2.61
C ARG A 426 25.92 8.00 -1.69
N ARG A 427 25.66 8.76 -0.61
CA ARG A 427 26.69 9.14 0.37
C ARG A 427 27.29 7.91 1.06
N LYS A 428 26.48 6.93 1.47
CA LYS A 428 26.97 5.67 2.07
C LYS A 428 27.82 4.87 1.09
N ARG A 429 27.42 4.74 -0.18
CA ARG A 429 28.24 4.07 -1.21
C ARG A 429 29.59 4.76 -1.43
N GLU A 430 29.59 6.09 -1.50
CA GLU A 430 30.83 6.87 -1.62
C GLU A 430 31.73 6.71 -0.37
N GLU A 431 31.16 6.57 0.83
CA GLU A 431 31.91 6.37 2.06
C GLU A 431 32.47 4.93 2.17
N GLU A 432 31.70 3.91 1.79
CA GLU A 432 32.14 2.53 1.70
C GLU A 432 33.27 2.34 0.66
N GLU A 433 33.17 3.00 -0.51
CA GLU A 433 34.24 2.98 -1.50
C GLU A 433 35.53 3.62 -0.96
N ARG A 434 35.43 4.76 -0.26
CA ARG A 434 36.60 5.41 0.37
C ARG A 434 37.22 4.52 1.44
N GLN A 435 36.41 3.86 2.27
CA GLN A 435 36.92 2.95 3.30
C GLN A 435 37.64 1.75 2.69
N LYS A 436 37.09 1.16 1.62
CA LYS A 436 37.75 0.08 0.87
C LYS A 436 39.07 0.52 0.24
N GLU A 437 39.12 1.70 -0.37
CA GLU A 437 40.36 2.25 -0.92
C GLU A 437 41.42 2.49 0.17
N GLU A 438 40.99 2.96 1.34
CA GLU A 438 41.90 3.21 2.48
C GLU A 438 42.43 1.90 3.09
N GLU A 439 41.59 0.88 3.21
CA GLU A 439 42.01 -0.47 3.63
C GLU A 439 42.97 -1.09 2.62
N GLU A 440 42.66 -1.06 1.33
CA GLU A 440 43.58 -1.55 0.29
C GLU A 440 44.93 -0.83 0.34
N ARG A 441 44.92 0.48 0.60
CA ARG A 441 46.15 1.27 0.71
C ARG A 441 46.98 0.86 1.92
N LYS A 442 46.34 0.66 3.08
CA LYS A 442 47.00 0.15 4.29
C LYS A 442 47.58 -1.24 4.08
N LEU A 443 46.85 -2.12 3.40
CA LEU A 443 47.30 -3.47 3.06
C LEU A 443 48.53 -3.44 2.13
N ARG A 444 48.51 -2.60 1.09
CA ARG A 444 49.68 -2.40 0.21
C ARG A 444 50.87 -1.82 0.97
N GLU A 445 50.65 -0.87 1.88
CA GLU A 445 51.71 -0.30 2.71
C GLU A 445 52.31 -1.32 3.67
N GLU A 446 51.50 -2.20 4.28
CA GLU A 446 51.95 -3.32 5.09
C GLU A 446 52.72 -4.36 4.27
N GLU A 447 52.24 -4.73 3.08
CA GLU A 447 52.98 -5.63 2.18
C GLU A 447 54.34 -5.06 1.78
N ILE A 448 54.40 -3.76 1.45
CA ILE A 448 55.65 -3.06 1.14
C ILE A 448 56.58 -3.06 2.35
N ARG A 449 56.05 -2.81 3.56
CA ARG A 449 56.81 -2.82 4.81
C ARG A 449 57.34 -4.21 5.14
N GLN A 450 56.53 -5.25 5.03
CA GLN A 450 56.94 -6.65 5.22
C GLN A 450 57.98 -7.08 4.17
N ARG A 451 57.85 -6.65 2.91
CA ARG A 451 58.88 -6.88 1.87
C ARG A 451 60.21 -6.20 2.20
N LYS A 452 60.17 -4.97 2.73
CA LYS A 452 61.37 -4.25 3.17
C LYS A 452 62.03 -4.93 4.37
N GLU A 453 61.23 -5.38 5.35
CA GLU A 453 61.73 -6.11 6.53
C GLU A 453 62.30 -7.50 6.16
N ASN A 454 61.72 -8.16 5.15
CA ASN A 454 62.20 -9.45 4.66
C ASN A 454 63.29 -9.38 3.58
N SER A 455 63.68 -8.18 3.15
CA SER A 455 64.74 -7.97 2.16
C SER A 455 66.10 -8.46 2.67
N PRO A 456 66.90 -9.18 1.85
CA PRO A 456 68.23 -9.66 2.21
C PRO A 456 69.16 -8.54 2.72
N LEU A 457 69.03 -7.34 2.12
CA LEU A 457 69.83 -6.17 2.46
C LEU A 457 69.50 -5.64 3.87
N HIS A 458 68.22 -5.67 4.26
CA HIS A 458 67.76 -5.20 5.57
C HIS A 458 68.11 -6.21 6.68
N LYS A 459 68.00 -7.52 6.39
CA LYS A 459 68.50 -8.59 7.29
C LYS A 459 70.01 -8.52 7.50
N LEU A 460 70.79 -8.22 6.45
CA LEU A 460 72.23 -8.02 6.53
C LEU A 460 72.61 -6.79 7.37
N LEU A 461 71.97 -5.64 7.16
CA LEU A 461 72.17 -4.42 7.95
C LEU A 461 71.84 -4.62 9.44
N ARG A 462 70.76 -5.36 9.75
CA ARG A 462 70.36 -5.69 11.12
C ARG A 462 71.34 -6.66 11.80
N ALA A 463 71.90 -7.61 11.04
CA ALA A 463 72.95 -8.50 11.54
C ALA A 463 74.24 -7.72 11.86
N ILE A 464 74.64 -6.77 11.01
CA ILE A 464 75.84 -5.94 11.22
C ILE A 464 75.68 -5.01 12.44
N THR A 465 74.50 -4.40 12.62
CA THR A 465 74.23 -3.52 13.77
C THR A 465 74.13 -4.30 15.09
N ASN A 466 73.55 -5.50 15.08
CA ASN A 466 73.54 -6.37 16.25
C ASN A 466 74.94 -6.91 16.58
N PHE A 467 75.78 -7.19 15.58
CA PHE A 467 77.18 -7.57 15.79
C PHE A 467 78.00 -6.41 16.40
N GLY A 468 77.79 -5.18 15.90
CA GLY A 468 78.44 -3.98 16.45
C GLY A 468 78.02 -3.67 17.90
N LYS A 469 76.74 -3.85 18.26
CA LYS A 469 76.30 -3.69 19.65
C LYS A 469 76.87 -4.76 20.59
N LYS A 470 76.96 -6.01 20.13
CA LYS A 470 77.55 -7.10 20.91
C LYS A 470 79.04 -6.91 21.18
N MET A 471 79.77 -6.27 20.26
CA MET A 471 81.18 -5.92 20.47
C MET A 471 81.38 -4.73 21.42
N ILE A 472 80.37 -3.86 21.60
CA ILE A 472 80.45 -2.73 22.52
C ILE A 472 80.06 -3.13 23.95
N GLU A 473 79.20 -4.14 24.12
CA GLU A 473 78.83 -4.70 25.44
C GLU A 473 79.85 -5.71 26.00
N GLU A 474 80.87 -6.14 25.24
CA GLU A 474 81.96 -7.00 25.73
C GLU A 474 83.23 -6.21 26.15
N GLU A 475 83.19 -4.87 26.13
CA GLU A 475 84.31 -3.99 26.55
C GLU A 475 83.97 -3.02 27.72
N GLU A 476 82.85 -3.21 28.43
CA GLU A 476 82.63 -2.68 29.80
C GLU A 476 82.61 -3.84 30.81
#